data_AF-A0A830BRP0-F1
#
_entry.id   AF-A0A830BRP0-F1
#
_cell.length_a   1.000
_cell.length_b   1.000
_cell.length_c   1.000
_cell.angle_alpha   90.00
_cell.angle_beta   90.00
_cell.angle_gamma   90.00
#
_symmetry.space_group_name_H-M   'P 1'
#
loop_
_entity.id
_entity.type
_entity.pdbx_description
1 polymer ?
#
loop_
_entity_poly.entity_id
_entity_poly.type
_entity_poly.pdbx_seq_one_letter_code
_entity_poly.pdbx_strand_id
1 'polypeptide(L)'
;MGFIMEIVENLILQLMEDPRDRDRKFREQMYERKAQFKKTKEMWALPLRPYGFWTFECHNAQIFWDSQISQVQVRRDQYDDLLQDYDSASSSK
;
A
#
# COMPACT_ATOMS: atom_id res chain seq x y z
N MET A 1 35.40 -57.41 -26.27
CA MET A 1 34.34 -56.36 -26.28
C MET A 1 34.05 -55.75 -24.90
N GLY A 2 34.44 -56.36 -23.77
CA GLY A 2 34.12 -55.82 -22.43
C GLY A 2 34.91 -54.57 -22.00
N PHE A 3 36.19 -54.48 -22.34
CA PHE A 3 37.06 -53.39 -21.85
C PHE A 3 36.65 -51.99 -22.33
N ILE A 4 36.19 -51.88 -23.59
CA ILE A 4 35.70 -50.59 -24.12
C ILE A 4 34.36 -50.22 -23.45
N MET A 5 33.49 -51.19 -23.18
CA MET A 5 32.22 -50.96 -22.49
C MET A 5 32.43 -50.47 -21.06
N GLU A 6 33.34 -51.08 -20.31
CA GLU A 6 33.65 -50.68 -18.92
C GLU A 6 34.23 -49.26 -18.83
N ILE A 7 35.06 -48.87 -19.79
CA ILE A 7 35.61 -47.51 -19.88
C ILE A 7 34.50 -46.51 -20.21
N VAL A 8 33.63 -46.86 -21.15
CA VAL A 8 32.52 -45.99 -21.57
C VAL A 8 31.48 -45.84 -20.45
N GLU A 9 31.18 -46.89 -19.70
CA GLU A 9 30.29 -46.82 -18.53
C GLU A 9 30.83 -45.89 -17.44
N ASN A 10 32.11 -46.02 -17.07
CA ASN A 10 32.72 -45.13 -16.09
C ASN A 10 32.80 -43.67 -16.57
N LEU A 11 33.01 -43.46 -17.88
CA LEU A 11 32.98 -42.12 -18.47
C LEU A 11 31.57 -41.51 -18.39
N ILE A 12 30.53 -42.28 -18.70
CA ILE A 12 29.13 -41.84 -18.60
C ILE A 12 28.75 -41.53 -17.15
N LEU A 13 29.19 -42.34 -16.19
CA LEU A 13 28.96 -42.11 -14.76
C LEU A 13 29.61 -40.82 -14.26
N GLN A 14 30.79 -40.46 -14.78
CA GLN A 14 31.44 -39.18 -14.46
C GLN A 14 30.79 -37.98 -15.16
N LEU A 15 30.12 -38.20 -16.30
CA LEU A 15 29.39 -37.17 -17.03
C LEU A 15 27.98 -36.90 -16.46
N MET A 16 27.47 -37.78 -15.59
CA MET A 16 26.21 -37.54 -14.89
C MET A 16 26.38 -36.41 -13.88
N GLU A 17 25.44 -35.46 -13.88
CA GLU A 17 25.42 -34.35 -12.93
C GLU A 17 25.34 -34.88 -11.49
N ASP A 18 26.25 -34.41 -10.62
CA ASP A 18 26.22 -34.78 -9.19
C ASP A 18 24.88 -34.31 -8.58
N PRO A 19 24.09 -35.22 -7.97
CA PRO A 19 22.82 -34.87 -7.34
C PRO A 19 22.93 -33.69 -6.37
N ARG A 20 24.08 -33.52 -5.71
CA ARG A 20 24.32 -32.44 -4.76
C ARG A 20 24.44 -31.07 -5.43
N ASP A 21 25.06 -31.01 -6.60
CA ASP A 21 25.20 -29.77 -7.37
C ASP A 21 23.86 -29.34 -7.95
N ARG A 22 23.03 -30.29 -8.40
CA ARG A 22 21.65 -30.02 -8.83
C ARG A 22 20.82 -29.44 -7.69
N ASP A 23 20.92 -30.03 -6.51
CA ASP A 23 20.22 -29.57 -5.31
C ASP A 23 20.68 -28.17 -4.88
N ARG A 24 21.99 -27.89 -5.01
CA ARG A 24 22.56 -26.54 -4.76
C ARG A 24 21.98 -25.51 -5.73
N LYS A 25 22.01 -25.78 -7.04
CA LYS A 25 21.45 -24.90 -8.08
C LYS A 25 19.96 -24.62 -7.85
N PHE A 26 19.19 -25.63 -7.46
CA PHE A 26 17.77 -25.45 -7.16
C PHE A 26 17.53 -24.55 -5.94
N ARG A 27 18.32 -24.71 -4.88
CA ARG A 27 18.24 -23.84 -3.70
C ARG A 27 18.62 -22.39 -4.04
N GLU A 28 19.66 -22.19 -4.83
CA GLU A 28 20.08 -20.87 -5.31
C GLU A 28 18.93 -20.18 -6.06
N GLN A 29 18.33 -20.86 -7.04
CA GLN A 29 17.16 -20.33 -7.78
C GLN A 29 15.98 -20.00 -6.86
N MET A 30 15.71 -20.82 -5.84
CA MET A 30 14.65 -20.55 -4.88
C MET A 30 14.95 -19.31 -4.03
N TYR A 31 16.20 -19.10 -3.63
CA TYR A 31 16.60 -17.91 -2.88
C TYR A 31 16.54 -16.64 -3.72
N GLU A 32 16.95 -16.70 -4.99
CA GLU A 32 16.83 -15.58 -5.94
C GLU A 32 15.37 -15.19 -6.14
N ARG A 33 14.50 -16.17 -6.39
CA ARG A 33 13.06 -15.92 -6.55
C ARG A 33 12.47 -15.30 -5.30
N LYS A 34 12.83 -15.80 -4.12
CA LYS A 34 12.39 -15.23 -2.83
C LYS A 34 12.86 -13.78 -2.66
N ALA A 35 14.09 -13.46 -3.06
CA ALA A 35 14.64 -12.11 -2.96
C ALA A 35 13.90 -11.10 -3.86
N GLN A 36 13.48 -11.52 -5.06
CA GLN A 36 12.71 -10.67 -5.99
C GLN A 36 11.38 -10.20 -5.38
N PHE A 37 10.72 -11.03 -4.57
CA PHE A 37 9.43 -10.71 -3.95
C PHE A 37 9.52 -9.96 -2.61
N LYS A 38 10.73 -9.65 -2.12
CA LYS A 38 10.91 -8.94 -0.84
C LYS A 38 10.23 -7.56 -0.85
N LYS A 39 10.43 -6.79 -1.91
CA LYS A 39 9.82 -5.45 -2.08
C LYS A 39 8.29 -5.51 -2.16
N THR A 40 7.74 -6.51 -2.85
CA THR A 40 6.29 -6.74 -2.91
C THR A 40 5.73 -7.05 -1.53
N LYS A 41 6.41 -7.91 -0.76
CA LYS A 41 6.00 -8.24 0.61
C LYS A 41 6.05 -7.02 1.53
N GLU A 42 7.04 -6.15 1.38
CA GLU A 42 7.13 -4.88 2.12
C GLU A 42 5.95 -3.95 1.79
N MET A 43 5.55 -3.85 0.52
CA MET A 43 4.35 -3.08 0.13
C MET A 43 3.06 -3.70 0.69
N TRP A 44 2.96 -5.01 0.76
CA TRP A 44 1.81 -5.70 1.36
C TRP A 44 1.74 -5.56 2.88
N ALA A 45 2.86 -5.27 3.54
CA ALA A 45 2.90 -4.98 4.97
C ALA A 45 2.35 -3.59 5.29
N LEU A 46 2.24 -2.70 4.29
CA LEU A 46 1.55 -1.43 4.46
C LEU A 46 0.05 -1.72 4.61
N PRO A 47 -0.63 -1.07 5.58
CA PRO A 47 -2.07 -1.22 5.72
C PRO A 47 -2.74 -0.77 4.41
N LEU A 48 -3.73 -1.53 3.93
CA LEU A 48 -4.57 -1.21 2.76
C LEU A 48 -5.11 0.23 2.78
N ARG A 49 -5.22 0.79 3.98
CA ARG A 49 -5.56 2.18 4.24
C ARG A 49 -4.51 2.76 5.19
N PRO A 50 -3.59 3.62 4.74
CA PRO A 50 -2.76 4.38 5.67
C PRO A 50 -3.69 5.19 6.58
N TYR A 51 -3.71 4.86 7.87
CA TYR A 51 -4.47 5.58 8.87
C TYR A 51 -4.04 7.05 8.82
N GLY A 52 -4.97 7.94 8.46
CA GLY A 52 -4.71 9.39 8.42
C GLY A 52 -5.35 10.10 7.23
N PHE A 53 -5.45 9.48 6.05
CA PHE A 53 -5.88 10.22 4.86
C PHE A 53 -7.40 10.13 4.59
N TRP A 54 -8.01 8.94 4.70
CA TRP A 54 -9.38 8.74 4.20
C TRP A 54 -10.48 9.37 5.06
N THR A 55 -10.31 9.49 6.37
CA THR A 55 -11.34 10.05 7.25
C THR A 55 -11.08 11.50 7.63
N PHE A 56 -9.84 11.96 7.61
CA PHE A 56 -9.50 13.30 8.12
C PHE A 56 -10.08 14.41 7.24
N GLU A 57 -9.88 14.35 5.92
CA GLU A 57 -10.42 15.37 5.03
C GLU A 57 -11.95 15.32 4.93
N CYS A 58 -12.58 14.14 4.93
CA CYS A 58 -14.05 14.07 4.92
C CYS A 58 -14.68 14.65 6.20
N HIS A 59 -14.10 14.39 7.38
CA HIS A 59 -14.63 14.96 8.64
C HIS A 59 -14.34 16.47 8.73
N ASN A 60 -13.17 16.93 8.26
CA ASN A 60 -12.85 18.36 8.25
C ASN A 60 -13.61 19.14 7.18
N ALA A 61 -13.92 18.53 6.03
CA ALA A 61 -14.74 19.13 5.00
C ALA A 61 -16.13 19.46 5.56
N GLN A 62 -16.72 18.55 6.34
CA GLN A 62 -17.99 18.82 7.00
C GLN A 62 -17.91 20.07 7.87
N ILE A 63 -16.91 20.20 8.74
CA ILE A 63 -16.74 21.37 9.62
C ILE A 63 -16.52 22.66 8.80
N PHE A 64 -15.73 22.61 7.72
CA PHE A 64 -15.48 23.75 6.85
C PHE A 64 -16.77 24.22 6.15
N TRP A 65 -17.52 23.29 5.57
CA TRP A 65 -18.77 23.59 4.85
C TRP A 65 -19.93 23.95 5.79
N ASP A 66 -19.97 23.45 7.03
CA ASP A 66 -21.08 23.70 7.97
C ASP A 66 -21.30 25.19 8.24
N SER A 67 -20.21 25.96 8.37
CA SER A 67 -20.24 27.41 8.54
C SER A 67 -20.79 28.19 7.34
N GLN A 68 -20.68 27.62 6.13
CA GLN A 68 -21.24 28.20 4.91
C GLN A 68 -22.69 27.73 4.70
N ILE A 69 -23.00 26.50 5.14
CA ILE A 69 -24.33 25.90 5.07
C ILE A 69 -25.32 26.61 6.00
N SER A 70 -24.88 27.09 7.17
CA SER A 70 -25.72 27.87 8.08
C SER A 70 -26.26 29.17 7.45
N GLN A 71 -25.54 29.74 6.47
CA GLN A 71 -25.96 30.97 5.78
C GLN A 71 -26.82 30.70 4.52
N VAL A 72 -27.06 29.43 4.17
CA VAL A 72 -27.87 29.07 2.99
C VAL A 72 -29.33 29.44 3.23
N GLN A 73 -29.97 30.00 2.20
CA GLN A 73 -31.39 30.34 2.19
C GLN A 73 -32.20 29.10 2.63
N VAL A 74 -33.10 29.25 3.62
CA VAL A 74 -33.87 28.20 4.33
C VAL A 74 -33.18 27.57 5.57
N ARG A 75 -31.85 27.62 5.71
CA ARG A 75 -31.13 27.11 6.91
C ARG A 75 -30.68 28.20 7.87
N ARG A 76 -30.67 29.46 7.41
CA ARG A 76 -30.38 30.65 8.20
C ARG A 76 -31.40 30.82 9.33
N ASP A 77 -30.93 31.02 10.56
CA ASP A 77 -31.81 31.34 11.68
C ASP A 77 -32.41 32.72 11.47
N GLN A 78 -33.72 32.86 11.72
CA GLN A 78 -34.43 34.13 11.56
C GLN A 78 -33.92 35.20 12.53
N TYR A 79 -33.33 34.78 13.65
CA TYR A 79 -32.76 35.69 14.64
C TYR A 79 -31.36 36.19 14.29
N ASP A 80 -30.62 35.54 13.38
CA ASP A 80 -29.29 35.99 12.96
C ASP A 80 -29.35 37.37 12.28
N ASP A 81 -30.40 37.63 11.51
CA ASP A 81 -30.63 38.92 10.85
C ASP A 81 -30.90 40.03 11.87
N LEU A 82 -31.71 39.73 12.89
CA LEU A 82 -32.03 40.67 13.97
C LEU A 82 -30.82 40.98 14.83
N LEU A 83 -29.95 40.00 15.06
CA LEU A 83 -28.70 40.18 15.81
C LEU A 83 -27.71 41.05 15.01
N GLN A 84 -27.60 40.83 13.70
CA GLN A 84 -26.76 41.62 12.79
C GLN A 84 -27.22 43.09 12.73
N ASP A 85 -28.53 43.33 12.73
CA ASP A 85 -29.11 44.68 12.78
C ASP A 85 -28.86 45.37 14.13
N TYR A 86 -28.83 44.62 15.24
CA TYR A 86 -28.51 45.16 16.56
C TYR A 86 -27.03 45.54 16.68
N ASP A 87 -26.12 44.68 16.26
CA ASP A 87 -24.68 44.93 16.33
C ASP A 87 -24.26 46.10 15.43
N SER A 88 -24.82 46.20 14.21
CA SER A 88 -24.55 47.31 13.29
C SER A 88 -25.09 48.66 13.79
N ALA A 89 -26.24 48.67 14.46
CA ALA A 89 -26.79 49.86 15.12
C ALA A 89 -25.98 50.27 16.37
N SER A 90 -25.40 49.31 17.09
CA SER A 90 -24.57 49.58 18.27
C SER A 90 -23.18 50.13 17.90
N SER A 91 -22.61 49.70 16.77
CA SER A 91 -21.30 50.15 16.27
C SER A 91 -21.32 51.54 15.62
N SER A 92 -22.51 52.10 15.34
CA SER A 92 -22.68 53.44 14.75
C SER A 92 -22.94 54.54 15.80
N LYS A 93 -22.80 54.22 17.09
CA LYS A 93 -22.77 55.19 18.21
C LYS A 93 -21.36 55.28 18.78
#